data_AF-A0A7V9M3C1-F1
#
_entry.id   AF-A0A7V9M3C1-F1
#
_cell.length_a   1.000
_cell.length_b   1.000
_cell.length_c   1.000
_cell.angle_alpha   90.00
_cell.angle_beta   90.00
_cell.angle_gamma   90.00
#
_symmetry.space_group_name_H-M   'P 1'
#
loop_
_entity.id
_entity.type
_entity.pdbx_description
1 polymer ?
#
loop_
_entity_poly.entity_id
_entity_poly.type
_entity_poly.pdbx_seq_one_letter_code
_entity_poly.pdbx_strand_id
1 'polypeptide(L)'
;MSCTNQKRYKNIFHYNESSGIATLDPAFAKSQSVMWAVHQVYNTLVQIDEQTNIIPSLAKSWDISHDNLTLTFHLRTDVFFHDEPVLFGSKQRRLVAGDVVYSFERIIDKNTASSGAWIFNNRIDPAEGFKALDDSTFQLKLIRPFN
;
A
#
# COMPACT_ATOMS: atom_id res chain seq x y z
N MET A 1 -35.42 -5.44 40.23
CA MET A 1 -34.86 -5.52 38.86
C MET A 1 -34.41 -4.12 38.45
N SER A 2 -33.10 -3.86 38.33
CA SER A 2 -32.54 -2.87 37.38
C SER A 2 -31.02 -2.79 37.55
N CYS A 3 -30.37 -2.33 36.47
CA CYS A 3 -28.97 -1.93 36.30
C CYS A 3 -27.97 -3.04 35.94
N THR A 4 -28.05 -3.42 34.67
CA THR A 4 -27.01 -4.05 33.84
C THR A 4 -25.72 -3.23 33.86
N ASN A 5 -24.62 -3.81 34.36
CA ASN A 5 -23.30 -3.21 34.33
C ASN A 5 -22.56 -3.64 33.06
N GLN A 6 -22.84 -3.00 31.92
CA GLN A 6 -22.04 -3.19 30.71
C GLN A 6 -20.73 -2.39 30.83
N LYS A 7 -19.68 -3.03 31.36
CA LYS A 7 -18.31 -2.49 31.27
C LYS A 7 -17.91 -2.43 29.80
N ARG A 8 -17.78 -1.22 29.24
CA ARG A 8 -17.10 -0.95 27.98
C ARG A 8 -15.63 -1.38 28.11
N TYR A 9 -15.27 -2.53 27.57
CA TYR A 9 -13.87 -2.84 27.31
C TYR A 9 -13.40 -1.92 26.18
N LYS A 10 -12.61 -0.90 26.50
CA LYS A 10 -11.82 -0.22 25.47
C LYS A 10 -10.66 -1.17 25.14
N ASN A 11 -10.65 -1.75 23.95
CA ASN A 11 -9.52 -2.54 23.44
C ASN A 11 -8.35 -1.60 23.13
N ILE A 12 -7.65 -1.14 24.18
CA ILE A 12 -6.50 -0.24 24.06
C ILE A 12 -5.24 -1.08 24.11
N PHE A 13 -4.46 -1.02 23.03
CA PHE A 13 -3.13 -1.60 22.96
C PHE A 13 -2.10 -0.49 23.14
N HIS A 14 -1.28 -0.60 24.19
CA HIS A 14 -0.10 0.25 24.37
C HIS A 14 1.13 -0.55 23.98
N TYR A 15 1.92 -0.04 23.04
CA TYR A 15 3.21 -0.61 22.70
C TYR A 15 4.33 0.38 23.03
N ASN A 16 5.50 -0.16 23.36
CA ASN A 16 6.69 0.64 23.59
C ASN A 16 7.47 0.70 22.28
N GLU A 17 7.78 1.91 21.83
CA GLU A 17 8.65 2.15 20.69
C GLU A 17 9.91 2.84 21.20
N SER A 18 11.05 2.14 21.08
CA SER A 18 12.33 2.59 21.63
C SER A 18 12.98 3.70 20.81
N SER A 19 12.56 3.86 19.55
CA SER A 19 13.06 4.86 18.60
C SER A 19 11.92 5.74 18.10
N GLY A 20 12.04 7.07 18.19
CA GLY A 20 10.98 7.97 17.71
C GLY A 20 10.56 7.69 16.26
N ILE A 21 9.27 7.84 15.95
CA ILE A 21 8.74 7.69 14.60
C ILE A 21 9.09 8.93 13.79
N ALA A 22 10.08 8.80 12.90
CA ALA A 22 10.61 9.94 12.15
C ALA A 22 9.66 10.47 11.06
N THR A 23 8.77 9.62 10.54
CA THR A 23 7.81 9.96 9.49
C THR A 23 6.64 8.96 9.46
N LEU A 24 5.50 9.37 8.90
CA LEU A 24 4.35 8.50 8.60
C LEU A 24 4.18 8.28 7.09
N ASP A 25 5.18 8.68 6.30
CA ASP A 25 5.17 8.51 4.86
C ASP A 25 5.73 7.13 4.45
N PRO A 26 4.94 6.26 3.82
CA PRO A 26 5.39 4.94 3.39
C PRO A 26 6.58 4.98 2.43
N ALA A 27 6.77 6.06 1.66
CA ALA A 27 7.89 6.18 0.72
C ALA A 27 9.27 6.21 1.44
N PHE A 28 9.31 6.51 2.74
CA PHE A 28 10.54 6.59 3.53
C PHE A 28 10.60 5.53 4.65
N ALA A 29 9.70 4.55 4.64
CA ALA A 29 9.62 3.51 5.66
C ALA A 29 10.77 2.48 5.54
N LYS A 30 11.94 2.84 6.11
CA LYS A 30 13.16 2.01 6.11
C LYS A 30 13.54 1.42 7.46
N SER A 31 12.95 1.92 8.56
CA SER A 31 13.18 1.43 9.91
C SER A 31 11.94 0.72 10.44
N GLN A 32 12.15 -0.23 11.35
CA GLN A 32 11.06 -1.01 11.96
C GLN A 32 10.01 -0.10 12.61
N SER A 33 10.44 0.94 13.33
CA SER A 33 9.57 1.89 14.01
C SER A 33 8.63 2.64 13.07
N VAL A 34 9.15 3.08 11.92
CA VAL A 34 8.33 3.73 10.88
C VAL A 34 7.41 2.71 10.21
N MET A 35 7.93 1.53 9.86
CA MET A 35 7.12 0.47 9.23
C MET A 35 5.94 0.06 10.10
N TRP A 36 6.14 -0.13 11.41
CA TRP A 36 5.08 -0.46 12.35
C TRP A 36 3.97 0.58 12.38
N ALA A 37 4.33 1.87 12.47
CA ALA A 37 3.35 2.95 12.47
C ALA A 37 2.61 3.06 11.13
N VAL A 38 3.34 3.02 10.01
CA VAL A 38 2.79 3.13 8.66
C VAL A 38 1.86 1.96 8.33
N HIS A 39 2.19 0.73 8.73
CA HIS A 39 1.34 -0.45 8.50
C HIS A 39 -0.02 -0.38 9.23
N GLN A 40 -0.17 0.47 10.26
CA GLN A 40 -1.48 0.70 10.89
C GLN A 40 -2.39 1.62 10.06
N VAL A 41 -1.82 2.42 9.16
CA VAL A 41 -2.53 3.48 8.43
C VAL A 41 -2.70 3.14 6.94
N TYR A 42 -1.74 2.43 6.35
CA TYR A 42 -1.68 2.12 4.92
C TYR A 42 -1.70 0.62 4.66
N ASN A 43 -2.15 0.24 3.46
CA ASN A 43 -2.13 -1.15 2.98
C ASN A 43 -1.28 -1.28 1.70
N THR A 44 -0.74 -2.47 1.50
CA THR A 44 -0.01 -2.87 0.29
C THR A 44 -0.92 -3.59 -0.71
N LEU A 45 -0.46 -3.77 -1.96
CA LEU A 45 -1.18 -4.58 -2.96
C LEU A 45 -1.39 -6.02 -2.48
N VAL A 46 -0.34 -6.62 -1.93
CA VAL A 46 -0.31 -7.97 -1.36
C VAL A 46 0.40 -7.94 -0.01
N GLN A 47 0.07 -8.88 0.88
CA GLN A 47 0.69 -9.04 2.20
C GLN A 47 1.37 -10.40 2.31
N ILE A 48 2.18 -10.58 3.35
CA ILE A 48 2.83 -11.86 3.67
C ILE A 48 2.21 -12.35 4.98
N ASP A 49 1.73 -13.59 5.01
CA ASP A 49 1.20 -14.21 6.22
C ASP A 49 2.31 -14.73 7.16
N GLU A 50 1.94 -15.25 8.33
CA GLU A 50 2.88 -15.83 9.30
C GLU A 50 3.63 -17.06 8.74
N GLN A 51 3.08 -17.70 7.70
CA GLN A 51 3.66 -18.85 7.02
C GLN A 51 4.49 -18.45 5.78
N THR A 52 4.75 -17.15 5.59
CA THR A 52 5.50 -16.58 4.47
C THR A 52 4.85 -16.72 3.10
N ASN A 53 3.54 -16.96 3.05
CA ASN A 53 2.79 -16.97 1.79
C ASN A 53 2.36 -15.56 1.40
N ILE A 54 2.36 -15.29 0.10
CA ILE A 54 1.80 -14.05 -0.45
C ILE A 54 0.27 -14.15 -0.46
N ILE A 55 -0.39 -13.25 0.25
CA ILE A 55 -1.85 -13.20 0.39
C ILE A 55 -2.43 -11.88 -0.18
N PRO A 56 -3.70 -11.89 -0.63
CA PRO A 56 -4.40 -10.67 -1.07
C PRO A 56 -4.47 -9.58 0.00
N SER A 57 -4.40 -8.32 -0.43
CA SER A 57 -4.62 -7.13 0.41
C SER A 57 -5.50 -6.12 -0.35
N LEU A 58 -4.92 -5.08 -0.97
CA LEU A 58 -5.67 -4.18 -1.84
C LEU A 58 -5.97 -4.82 -3.20
N ALA A 59 -5.08 -5.70 -3.68
CA ALA A 59 -5.34 -6.56 -4.82
C ALA A 59 -5.98 -7.86 -4.34
N LYS A 60 -7.10 -8.25 -4.96
CA LYS A 60 -7.79 -9.53 -4.72
C LYS A 60 -7.13 -10.70 -5.44
N SER A 61 -6.49 -10.43 -6.58
CA SER A 61 -5.74 -11.40 -7.39
C SER A 61 -4.73 -10.67 -8.27
N TRP A 62 -3.79 -11.42 -8.83
CA TRP A 62 -2.82 -10.91 -9.80
C TRP A 62 -2.43 -11.99 -10.79
N ASP A 63 -2.10 -11.56 -12.00
CA ASP A 63 -1.60 -12.39 -13.08
C ASP A 63 -0.15 -12.01 -13.39
N ILE A 64 0.69 -13.01 -13.63
CA ILE A 64 2.08 -12.84 -14.05
C ILE A 64 2.20 -13.41 -15.46
N SER A 65 2.72 -12.61 -16.40
CA SER A 65 2.96 -13.07 -17.76
C SER A 65 4.04 -14.16 -17.81
N HIS A 66 4.00 -15.00 -18.85
CA HIS A 66 4.95 -16.11 -19.04
C HIS A 66 6.42 -15.70 -19.07
N ASP A 67 6.71 -14.45 -19.46
CA ASP A 67 8.05 -13.87 -19.50
C ASP A 67 8.48 -13.22 -18.16
N ASN A 68 7.60 -13.22 -17.15
CA ASN A 68 7.78 -12.55 -15.85
C ASN A 68 8.05 -11.04 -15.94
N LEU A 69 7.64 -10.40 -17.04
CA LEU A 69 7.84 -8.98 -17.26
C LEU A 69 6.60 -8.15 -16.97
N THR A 70 5.40 -8.74 -16.98
CA THR A 70 4.15 -8.04 -16.77
C THR A 70 3.41 -8.63 -15.59
N LEU A 71 3.15 -7.80 -14.59
CA LEU A 71 2.29 -8.14 -13.45
C LEU A 71 1.01 -7.31 -13.55
N THR A 72 -0.14 -7.97 -13.55
CA THR A 72 -1.46 -7.32 -13.59
C THR A 72 -2.18 -7.60 -12.29
N PHE A 73 -2.50 -6.57 -11.53
CA PHE A 73 -3.18 -6.65 -10.24
C PHE A 73 -4.63 -6.22 -10.38
N HIS A 74 -5.54 -7.08 -9.91
CA HIS A 74 -6.97 -6.81 -9.84
C HIS A 74 -7.31 -6.27 -8.46
N LEU A 75 -7.70 -5.01 -8.38
CA LEU A 75 -7.96 -4.30 -7.14
C LEU A 75 -9.35 -4.62 -6.60
N ARG A 76 -9.47 -4.47 -5.28
CA ARG A 76 -10.74 -4.45 -4.57
C ARG A 76 -11.51 -3.16 -4.87
N THR A 77 -12.83 -3.29 -5.02
CA THR A 77 -13.74 -2.17 -5.29
C THR A 77 -14.51 -1.70 -4.06
N ASP A 78 -14.30 -2.37 -2.92
CA ASP A 78 -14.94 -2.09 -1.62
C ASP A 78 -13.99 -1.36 -0.65
N VAL A 79 -12.86 -0.84 -1.13
CA VAL A 79 -11.86 -0.13 -0.33
C VAL A 79 -12.00 1.38 -0.49
N PHE A 80 -12.03 2.08 0.63
CA PHE A 80 -12.11 3.53 0.73
C PHE A 80 -10.95 4.07 1.56
N PHE A 81 -10.50 5.27 1.25
CA PHE A 81 -9.57 5.98 2.10
C PHE A 81 -10.24 6.39 3.41
N HIS A 82 -9.42 6.67 4.43
CA HIS A 82 -9.91 7.21 5.70
C HIS A 82 -10.72 8.48 5.47
N ASP A 83 -11.82 8.62 6.23
CA ASP A 83 -12.70 9.78 6.16
C ASP A 83 -11.96 11.03 6.65
N GLU A 84 -11.49 11.83 5.71
CA GLU A 84 -10.79 13.07 5.97
C GLU A 84 -11.47 14.21 5.16
N PRO A 85 -12.32 15.02 5.81
CA PRO A 85 -13.08 16.06 5.14
C PRO A 85 -12.25 17.22 4.57
N VAL A 86 -11.04 17.45 5.07
CA VAL A 86 -10.12 18.50 4.61
C VAL A 86 -9.45 18.11 3.28
N LEU A 87 -9.17 16.82 3.08
CA LEU A 87 -8.48 16.24 1.94
C LEU A 87 -9.45 15.77 0.86
N PHE A 88 -10.59 15.19 1.25
CA PHE A 88 -11.54 14.55 0.33
C PHE A 88 -12.93 15.23 0.31
N GLY A 89 -13.13 16.28 1.09
CA GLY A 89 -14.45 16.89 1.27
C GLY A 89 -15.40 15.94 2.01
N SER A 90 -16.69 16.24 1.99
CA SER A 90 -17.70 15.48 2.75
C SER A 90 -18.04 14.10 2.15
N LYS A 91 -17.28 13.59 1.18
CA LYS A 91 -17.55 12.32 0.49
C LYS A 91 -16.42 11.32 0.72
N GLN A 92 -16.79 10.09 1.03
CA GLN A 92 -15.87 8.95 1.02
C GLN A 92 -15.24 8.79 -0.36
N ARG A 93 -13.91 8.72 -0.41
CA ARG A 93 -13.16 8.50 -1.64
C ARG A 93 -12.78 7.03 -1.76
N ARG A 94 -13.27 6.38 -2.81
CA ARG A 94 -12.91 4.99 -3.17
C ARG A 94 -11.47 4.94 -3.69
N LEU A 95 -10.76 3.86 -3.38
CA LEU A 95 -9.48 3.54 -4.01
C LEU A 95 -9.67 3.20 -5.50
N VAL A 96 -8.85 3.79 -6.36
CA VAL A 96 -8.77 3.47 -7.79
C VAL A 96 -7.34 3.14 -8.20
N ALA A 97 -7.17 2.43 -9.33
CA ALA A 97 -5.85 2.05 -9.83
C ALA A 97 -4.92 3.26 -10.07
N GLY A 98 -5.47 4.44 -10.38
CA GLY A 98 -4.70 5.68 -10.49
C GLY A 98 -3.96 6.06 -9.20
N ASP A 99 -4.50 5.72 -8.03
CA ASP A 99 -3.83 5.97 -6.74
C ASP A 99 -2.62 5.06 -6.54
N VAL A 100 -2.73 3.84 -7.04
CA VAL A 100 -1.63 2.87 -7.05
C VAL A 100 -0.54 3.37 -7.99
N VAL A 101 -0.88 3.76 -9.23
CA VAL A 101 0.06 4.35 -10.18
C VAL A 101 0.80 5.53 -9.55
N TYR A 102 0.08 6.49 -8.99
CA TYR A 102 0.67 7.65 -8.32
C TYR A 102 1.65 7.24 -7.19
N SER A 103 1.28 6.25 -6.38
CA SER A 103 2.13 5.79 -5.27
C SER A 103 3.45 5.18 -5.76
N PHE A 104 3.41 4.40 -6.85
CA PHE A 104 4.61 3.78 -7.44
C PHE A 104 5.47 4.80 -8.19
N GLU A 105 4.86 5.71 -8.96
CA GLU A 105 5.56 6.82 -9.62
C GLU A 105 6.27 7.70 -8.59
N ARG A 106 5.61 8.00 -7.47
CA ARG A 106 6.19 8.79 -6.38
C ARG A 106 7.41 8.12 -5.77
N ILE A 107 7.42 6.79 -5.63
CA ILE A 107 8.59 6.07 -5.08
C ILE A 107 9.81 6.20 -6.00
N ILE A 108 9.62 6.19 -7.33
CA ILE A 108 10.73 6.30 -8.29
C ILE A 108 11.12 7.74 -8.64
N ASP A 109 10.28 8.73 -8.29
CA ASP A 109 10.59 10.13 -8.50
C ASP A 109 11.84 10.55 -7.70
N LYS A 110 12.82 11.11 -8.41
CA LYS A 110 14.07 11.63 -7.83
C LYS A 110 13.80 12.73 -6.82
N ASN A 111 12.73 13.51 -6.98
CA ASN A 111 12.36 14.58 -6.05
C ASN A 111 11.83 14.03 -4.72
N THR A 112 11.16 12.87 -4.74
CA THR A 112 10.75 12.19 -3.51
C THR A 112 11.97 11.68 -2.75
N ALA A 113 13.06 11.31 -3.44
CA ALA A 113 14.26 10.75 -2.82
C ALA A 113 13.95 9.57 -1.87
N SER A 114 12.99 8.72 -2.27
CA SER A 114 12.56 7.56 -1.50
C SER A 114 13.72 6.57 -1.28
N SER A 115 13.83 6.05 -0.05
CA SER A 115 14.78 4.98 0.26
C SER A 115 14.47 3.65 -0.42
N GLY A 116 13.27 3.48 -1.00
CA GLY A 116 12.84 2.28 -1.72
C GLY A 116 13.02 2.37 -3.25
N ALA A 117 13.35 3.55 -3.79
CA ALA A 117 13.45 3.78 -5.23
C ALA A 117 14.40 2.79 -5.94
N TRP A 118 15.47 2.38 -5.25
CA TRP A 118 16.51 1.51 -5.79
C TRP A 118 15.99 0.16 -6.29
N ILE A 119 14.88 -0.35 -5.75
CA ILE A 119 14.27 -1.62 -6.16
C ILE A 119 13.87 -1.56 -7.63
N PHE A 120 13.46 -0.39 -8.12
CA PHE A 120 12.96 -0.19 -9.47
C PHE A 120 14.02 0.30 -10.48
N ASN A 121 15.25 0.57 -10.01
CA ASN A 121 16.33 1.10 -10.85
C ASN A 121 16.63 0.19 -12.04
N ASN A 122 16.50 0.77 -13.25
CA ASN A 122 16.74 0.07 -14.53
C ASN A 122 15.93 -1.22 -14.66
N ARG A 123 14.69 -1.23 -14.15
CA ARG A 123 13.78 -2.38 -14.22
C ARG A 123 12.40 -2.03 -14.77
N ILE A 124 11.98 -0.77 -14.67
CA ILE A 124 10.66 -0.32 -15.11
C ILE A 124 10.69 0.07 -16.60
N ASP A 125 9.65 -0.30 -17.35
CA ASP A 125 9.45 0.18 -18.71
C ASP A 125 9.24 1.72 -18.68
N PRO A 126 10.06 2.52 -19.41
CA PRO A 126 9.98 3.98 -19.34
C PRO A 126 8.66 4.57 -19.82
N ALA A 127 7.91 3.86 -20.67
CA ALA A 127 6.66 4.33 -21.24
C ALA A 127 5.43 3.71 -20.57
N GLU A 128 5.53 2.43 -20.20
CA GLU A 128 4.38 1.62 -19.77
C GLU A 128 4.60 0.99 -18.38
N GLY A 129 5.54 1.53 -17.60
CA GLY A 129 6.02 0.95 -16.35
C GLY A 129 4.95 0.76 -15.27
N PHE A 130 4.14 1.78 -15.04
CA PHE A 130 3.01 1.77 -14.11
C PHE A 130 1.79 2.28 -14.85
N LYS A 131 0.74 1.46 -14.94
CA LYS A 131 -0.45 1.83 -15.71
C LYS A 131 -1.73 1.40 -15.02
N ALA A 132 -2.71 2.30 -15.01
CA ALA A 132 -4.10 1.95 -14.73
C ALA A 132 -4.74 1.55 -16.07
N LEU A 133 -5.07 0.27 -16.24
CA LEU A 133 -5.83 -0.18 -17.42
C LEU A 133 -7.30 0.25 -17.33
N ASP A 134 -7.82 0.24 -16.10
CA ASP A 134 -9.12 0.76 -15.70
C ASP A 134 -9.08 1.17 -14.21
N ASP A 135 -10.21 1.60 -13.65
CA ASP A 135 -10.36 2.01 -12.25
C ASP A 135 -9.93 0.96 -11.20
N SER A 136 -9.92 -0.31 -11.58
CA SER A 136 -9.71 -1.47 -10.71
C SER A 136 -8.57 -2.39 -11.17
N THR A 137 -7.89 -2.08 -12.27
CA THR A 137 -6.82 -2.90 -12.82
C THR A 137 -5.53 -2.10 -12.94
N PHE A 138 -4.52 -2.50 -12.17
CA PHE A 138 -3.18 -1.92 -12.20
C PHE A 138 -2.21 -2.86 -12.90
N GLN A 139 -1.39 -2.35 -13.81
CA GLN A 139 -0.34 -3.08 -14.49
C GLN A 139 1.03 -2.51 -14.15
N LEU A 140 1.96 -3.41 -13.82
CA LEU A 140 3.38 -3.17 -13.69
C LEU A 140 4.11 -3.86 -14.84
N LYS A 141 4.86 -3.09 -15.62
CA LYS A 141 5.68 -3.62 -16.71
C LYS A 141 7.17 -3.39 -16.48
N LEU A 142 7.91 -4.48 -16.58
CA LEU A 142 9.34 -4.54 -16.36
C LEU A 142 10.08 -4.72 -17.69
N ILE A 143 11.30 -4.19 -17.77
CA ILE A 143 12.24 -4.48 -18.89
C ILE A 143 13.09 -5.72 -18.62
N ARG A 144 13.12 -6.20 -17.36
CA ARG A 144 13.83 -7.42 -16.94
C ARG A 144 13.24 -7.99 -15.65
N PRO A 145 13.24 -9.32 -15.47
CA PRO A 145 12.66 -9.95 -14.28
C PRO A 145 13.48 -9.69 -13.01
N PHE A 146 12.82 -9.81 -11.85
CA PHE A 146 13.47 -9.83 -10.53
C PHE A 146 14.03 -11.24 -10.26
N ASN A 147 15.24 -11.48 -10.77
CA ASN A 147 16.07 -12.64 -10.43
C ASN A 147 16.98 -12.34 -9.23
#